data_AF-A0A845EXS9-F1
#
_entry.id   AF-A0A845EXS9-F1
#
_cell.length_a   1.000
_cell.length_b   1.000
_cell.length_c   1.000
_cell.angle_alpha   90.00
_cell.angle_beta   90.00
_cell.angle_gamma   90.00
#
_symmetry.space_group_name_H-M   'P 1'
#
loop_
_entity.id
_entity.type
_entity.pdbx_description
1 polymer ?
#
loop_
_entity_poly.entity_id
_entity_poly.type
_entity_poly.pdbx_seq_one_letter_code
_entity_poly.pdbx_strand_id
1 'polypeptide(L)'
;MPLLLIRIVAIFGLLFIAESNLNFKSMTFTDLMLNSGRYGFGALCFLFGFLFVARIIREHVEGFLALGINNKAHLITLLIEGSLLVVVYWVLFETNKWLSLASLVMAFSYGVLTANIRAARELKRFQRSNDA
;
A
#
# COMPACT_ATOMS: atom_id res chain seq x y z
N MET A 1 11.98 13.98 3.32
CA MET A 1 10.73 14.72 3.02
C MET A 1 10.39 14.82 1.52
N PRO A 2 11.27 15.23 0.58
CA PRO A 2 10.86 15.37 -0.84
C PRO A 2 10.42 14.05 -1.49
N LEU A 3 11.09 12.94 -1.16
CA LEU A 3 10.72 11.58 -1.61
C LEU A 3 9.33 11.13 -1.12
N LEU A 4 8.91 11.59 0.06
CA LEU A 4 7.64 11.21 0.68
C LEU A 4 6.47 11.90 -0.04
N LEU A 5 6.64 13.18 -0.36
CA LEU A 5 5.66 13.96 -1.11
C LEU A 5 5.45 13.39 -2.53
N ILE A 6 6.53 13.04 -3.23
CA ILE A 6 6.46 12.46 -4.58
C ILE A 6 5.69 11.12 -4.57
N ARG A 7 5.93 10.27 -3.57
CA ARG A 7 5.23 8.98 -3.41
C ARG A 7 3.73 9.18 -3.21
N ILE A 8 3.34 10.09 -2.33
CA ILE A 8 1.93 10.39 -2.06
C ILE A 8 1.26 10.99 -3.29
N VAL A 9 1.92 11.91 -4.01
CA VAL A 9 1.40 12.48 -5.26
C VAL A 9 1.24 11.41 -6.34
N ALA A 10 2.17 10.47 -6.46
CA ALA A 10 2.06 9.36 -7.40
C ALA A 10 0.87 8.44 -7.07
N ILE A 11 0.69 8.10 -5.78
CA ILE A 11 -0.45 7.30 -5.31
C ILE A 11 -1.76 8.04 -5.57
N PHE A 12 -1.82 9.32 -5.24
CA PHE A 12 -2.98 10.16 -5.49
C PHE A 12 -3.32 10.19 -6.98
N GLY A 13 -2.34 10.44 -7.85
CA GLY A 13 -2.55 10.48 -9.31
C GLY A 13 -3.06 9.15 -9.87
N LEU A 14 -2.47 8.02 -9.45
CA LEU A 14 -2.91 6.68 -9.89
C LEU A 14 -4.33 6.36 -9.42
N LEU A 15 -4.65 6.63 -8.15
CA LEU A 15 -5.96 6.35 -7.59
C LEU A 15 -7.03 7.33 -8.12
N PHE A 16 -6.66 8.57 -8.42
CA PHE A 16 -7.55 9.55 -9.05
C PHE A 16 -7.91 9.15 -10.48
N ILE A 17 -6.94 8.71 -11.29
CA ILE A 17 -7.20 8.18 -12.62
C ILE A 17 -8.09 6.94 -12.54
N ALA A 18 -7.84 6.05 -11.56
CA ALA A 18 -8.68 4.90 -11.34
C ALA A 18 -10.13 5.32 -11.05
N GLU A 19 -10.35 6.27 -10.15
CA GLU A 19 -11.67 6.78 -9.83
C GLU A 19 -12.38 7.45 -11.00
N SER A 20 -11.65 8.27 -11.75
CA SER A 20 -12.21 8.94 -12.93
C SER A 20 -12.64 7.96 -14.04
N ASN A 21 -12.11 6.74 -14.06
CA ASN A 21 -12.39 5.73 -15.09
C ASN A 21 -13.27 4.57 -14.60
N LEU A 22 -13.56 4.49 -13.29
CA LEU A 22 -14.30 3.38 -12.68
C LEU A 22 -15.57 3.90 -12.01
N ASN A 23 -16.72 3.32 -12.36
CA ASN A 23 -17.97 3.65 -11.67
C ASN A 23 -18.07 2.89 -10.34
N PHE A 24 -17.47 3.44 -9.29
CA PHE A 24 -17.34 2.77 -7.99
C PHE A 24 -18.65 2.57 -7.22
N LYS A 25 -19.80 3.07 -7.69
CA LYS A 25 -21.08 2.98 -6.96
C LYS A 25 -21.56 1.56 -6.67
N SER A 26 -21.17 0.57 -7.49
CA SER A 26 -21.58 -0.84 -7.32
C SER A 26 -20.41 -1.83 -7.34
N MET A 27 -19.18 -1.35 -7.45
CA MET A 27 -17.98 -2.21 -7.53
C MET A 27 -17.47 -2.61 -6.15
N THR A 28 -17.03 -3.85 -6.05
CA THR A 28 -16.31 -4.37 -4.88
C THR A 28 -14.81 -4.46 -5.18
N PHE A 29 -14.00 -4.47 -4.13
CA PHE A 29 -12.54 -4.65 -4.24
C PHE A 29 -12.18 -5.92 -5.01
N THR A 30 -12.86 -7.02 -4.69
CA THR A 30 -12.63 -8.33 -5.31
C THR A 30 -12.96 -8.32 -6.81
N ASP A 31 -14.02 -7.61 -7.20
CA ASP A 31 -14.40 -7.47 -8.60
C ASP A 31 -13.34 -6.70 -9.40
N LEU A 32 -12.80 -5.62 -8.82
CA LEU A 32 -11.69 -4.86 -9.39
C LEU A 32 -10.40 -5.68 -9.56
N MET A 33 -10.12 -6.58 -8.61
CA MET A 33 -8.92 -7.42 -8.63
C MET A 33 -9.05 -8.58 -9.62
N LEU A 34 -10.18 -9.29 -9.61
CA LEU A 34 -10.39 -10.52 -10.38
C LEU A 34 -10.83 -10.25 -11.82
N ASN A 35 -11.57 -9.15 -12.06
CA ASN A 35 -12.08 -8.79 -13.38
C ASN A 35 -11.37 -7.54 -13.95
N SER A 36 -10.13 -7.29 -13.55
CA SER A 36 -9.33 -6.14 -14.01
C SER A 36 -9.27 -6.00 -15.53
N GLY A 37 -9.27 -7.10 -16.29
CA GLY A 37 -9.31 -7.09 -17.76
C GLY A 37 -10.59 -6.51 -18.36
N ARG A 38 -11.72 -6.55 -17.65
CA ARG A 38 -12.98 -5.92 -18.09
C ARG A 38 -13.02 -4.42 -17.83
N TYR A 39 -12.26 -3.98 -16.83
CA TYR A 39 -12.23 -2.61 -16.33
C TYR A 39 -11.04 -1.80 -16.88
N GLY A 40 -10.20 -2.44 -17.68
CA GLY A 40 -9.18 -1.80 -18.51
C GLY A 40 -8.20 -0.95 -17.72
N PHE A 41 -7.89 0.23 -18.26
CA PHE A 41 -6.85 1.11 -17.72
C PHE A 41 -7.14 1.58 -16.28
N GLY A 42 -8.41 1.83 -15.93
CA GLY A 42 -8.79 2.25 -14.57
C GLY A 42 -8.43 1.21 -13.51
N ALA A 43 -8.66 -0.08 -13.78
CA ALA A 43 -8.30 -1.15 -12.86
C ALA A 43 -6.78 -1.36 -12.76
N LEU A 44 -6.03 -1.13 -13.85
CA LEU A 44 -4.57 -1.14 -13.79
C LEU A 44 -4.04 -0.01 -12.90
N CYS A 45 -4.53 1.22 -13.07
CA CYS A 45 -4.17 2.36 -12.23
C CYS A 45 -4.53 2.10 -10.76
N PHE A 46 -5.68 1.49 -10.49
CA PHE A 46 -6.08 1.08 -9.14
C PHE A 46 -5.11 0.03 -8.56
N LEU A 47 -4.78 -1.01 -9.32
CA LEU A 47 -3.86 -2.06 -8.91
C LEU A 47 -2.46 -1.50 -8.62
N PHE A 48 -1.93 -0.64 -9.48
CA PHE A 48 -0.65 0.01 -9.25
C PHE A 48 -0.71 0.90 -8.00
N GLY A 49 -1.72 1.76 -7.87
CA GLY A 49 -1.91 2.59 -6.68
C GLY A 49 -1.96 1.76 -5.39
N PHE A 50 -2.73 0.66 -5.41
CA PHE A 50 -2.82 -0.31 -4.33
C PHE A 50 -1.45 -0.94 -3.98
N LEU A 51 -0.70 -1.41 -4.98
CA LEU A 51 0.61 -2.02 -4.76
C LEU A 51 1.65 -1.02 -4.23
N PHE A 52 1.58 0.24 -4.65
CA PHE A 52 2.43 1.31 -4.12
C PHE A 52 2.15 1.57 -2.64
N VAL A 53 0.87 1.61 -2.25
CA VAL A 53 0.46 1.76 -0.84
C VAL A 53 0.95 0.57 -0.02
N ALA A 54 0.74 -0.65 -0.50
CA ALA A 54 1.19 -1.85 0.19
C ALA A 54 2.73 -1.91 0.30
N ARG A 55 3.45 -1.40 -0.69
CA ARG A 55 4.91 -1.25 -0.65
C ARG A 55 5.37 -0.26 0.43
N ILE A 56 4.69 0.89 0.58
CA ILE A 56 5.00 1.85 1.65
C ILE A 56 4.81 1.18 3.02
N ILE A 57 3.69 0.48 3.21
CA ILE A 57 3.42 -0.25 4.45
C ILE A 57 4.52 -1.28 4.70
N ARG A 58 4.92 -2.04 3.68
CA ARG A 58 6.03 -3.00 3.77
C ARG A 58 7.32 -2.33 4.22
N GLU A 59 7.72 -1.22 3.58
CA GLU A 59 8.94 -0.47 3.94
C GLU A 59 8.89 0.02 5.39
N HIS A 60 7.73 0.45 5.87
CA HIS A 60 7.54 0.87 7.26
C HIS A 60 7.63 -0.30 8.25
N VAL A 61 7.01 -1.43 7.94
CA VAL A 61 7.05 -2.66 8.76
C VAL A 61 8.48 -3.22 8.82
N GLU A 62 9.19 -3.28 7.68
CA GLU A 62 10.60 -3.64 7.63
C GLU A 62 11.46 -2.70 8.49
N GLY A 63 11.21 -1.38 8.39
CA GLY A 63 11.88 -0.39 9.22
C GLY A 63 11.62 -0.57 10.72
N PHE A 64 10.39 -0.94 11.10
CA PHE A 64 10.06 -1.27 12.50
C PHE A 64 10.78 -2.53 12.99
N LEU A 65 10.86 -3.58 12.16
CA LEU A 65 11.58 -4.80 12.50
C LEU A 65 13.08 -4.56 12.64
N ALA A 66 13.67 -3.69 11.81
CA ALA A 66 15.11 -3.42 11.80
C ALA A 66 15.56 -2.42 12.88
N LEU A 67 14.81 -1.35 13.11
CA LEU A 67 15.20 -0.24 13.99
C LEU A 67 14.58 -0.33 15.40
N GLY A 68 13.62 -1.24 15.59
CA GLY A 68 12.85 -1.36 16.82
C GLY A 68 11.83 -0.22 17.02
N ILE A 69 10.83 -0.49 17.88
CA ILE A 69 9.69 0.41 18.13
C ILE A 69 10.14 1.75 18.77
N ASN A 70 11.33 1.81 19.37
CA ASN A 70 11.81 2.98 20.11
C ASN A 70 12.37 4.11 19.24
N ASN A 71 12.48 3.94 17.92
CA ASN A 71 12.92 5.01 17.04
C ASN A 71 11.79 6.03 16.80
N LYS A 72 11.77 7.09 17.62
CA LYS A 72 10.76 8.17 17.57
C LYS A 72 10.63 8.81 16.18
N ALA A 73 11.73 9.00 15.45
CA ALA A 73 11.71 9.63 14.13
C ALA A 73 11.01 8.77 13.08
N HIS A 74 11.24 7.45 13.13
CA HIS A 74 10.57 6.48 12.25
C HIS A 74 9.07 6.40 12.55
N LEU A 75 8.71 6.39 13.84
CA LEU A 75 7.32 6.33 14.29
C LEU A 75 6.52 7.58 13.88
N ILE A 76 7.12 8.77 14.01
CA ILE A 76 6.51 10.03 13.53
C ILE A 76 6.31 10.00 12.01
N THR A 77 7.30 9.51 11.26
CA THR A 77 7.21 9.42 9.79
C THR A 77 6.08 8.50 9.36
N LEU A 78 5.96 7.33 10.00
CA LEU A 78 4.85 6.40 9.74
C LEU A 78 3.50 7.00 10.10
N LEU A 79 3.38 7.71 11.22
CA LEU A 79 2.11 8.37 11.58
C LEU A 79 1.70 9.40 10.53
N ILE A 80 2.63 10.23 10.05
CA ILE A 80 2.36 11.24 9.03
C ILE A 80 1.99 10.58 7.70
N GLU A 81 2.79 9.64 7.21
CA GLU A 81 2.58 8.98 5.92
C GLU A 81 1.31 8.12 5.94
N GLY A 82 1.06 7.38 7.02
CA GLY A 82 -0.18 6.62 7.23
C GLY A 82 -1.42 7.51 7.29
N SER A 83 -1.36 8.63 8.02
CA SER A 83 -2.48 9.59 8.09
C SER A 83 -2.79 10.19 6.72
N LEU A 84 -1.76 10.56 5.96
CA LEU A 84 -1.93 11.09 4.60
C LEU A 84 -2.53 10.05 3.64
N LEU A 85 -2.11 8.79 3.72
CA LEU A 85 -2.68 7.71 2.92
C LEU A 85 -4.17 7.51 3.23
N VAL A 86 -4.56 7.55 4.51
CA VAL A 86 -5.99 7.47 4.90
C VAL A 86 -6.77 8.63 4.31
N VAL A 87 -6.23 9.86 4.37
CA VAL A 87 -6.88 11.05 3.77
C VAL A 87 -7.03 10.90 2.26
N VAL A 88 -6.01 10.45 1.54
CA VAL A 88 -6.06 10.21 0.09
C VAL A 88 -7.18 9.24 -0.27
N TYR A 89 -7.25 8.10 0.42
CA TYR A 89 -8.30 7.11 0.22
C TYR A 89 -9.69 7.62 0.61
N TRP A 90 -9.79 8.46 1.64
CA TRP A 90 -11.05 9.05 2.07
C TRP A 90 -11.60 10.05 1.05
N VAL A 91 -10.73 10.91 0.51
CA VAL A 91 -11.09 11.94 -0.47
C VAL A 91 -11.44 11.31 -1.82
N LEU A 92 -10.60 10.39 -2.32
CA LEU A 92 -10.79 9.82 -3.65
C LEU A 92 -11.99 8.88 -3.74
N PHE A 93 -12.31 8.15 -2.68
CA PHE A 93 -13.41 7.17 -2.69
C PHE A 93 -14.62 7.67 -1.89
N GLU A 94 -14.99 8.94 -2.05
CA GLU A 94 -16.12 9.53 -1.32
C GLU A 94 -17.43 8.78 -1.54
N THR A 95 -17.65 8.33 -2.78
CA THR A 95 -18.86 7.62 -3.21
C THR A 95 -18.93 6.17 -2.73
N ASN A 96 -17.81 5.55 -2.35
CA ASN A 96 -17.78 4.17 -1.86
C ASN A 96 -16.69 3.97 -0.79
N LYS A 97 -17.04 4.34 0.45
CA LYS A 97 -16.16 4.22 1.63
C LYS A 97 -15.81 2.76 1.97
N TRP A 98 -16.66 1.80 1.60
CA TRP A 98 -16.38 0.37 1.81
C TRP A 98 -15.25 -0.12 0.93
N LEU A 99 -15.22 0.29 -0.35
CA LEU A 99 -14.10 0.01 -1.25
C LEU A 99 -12.81 0.63 -0.73
N SER A 100 -12.88 1.87 -0.25
CA SER A 100 -11.75 2.58 0.37
C SER A 100 -11.15 1.79 1.54
N LEU A 101 -12.01 1.39 2.50
CA LEU A 101 -11.61 0.64 3.68
C LEU A 101 -11.05 -0.74 3.32
N ALA A 102 -11.74 -1.48 2.44
CA ALA A 102 -11.28 -2.80 1.98
C ALA A 102 -9.91 -2.71 1.31
N SER A 103 -9.69 -1.69 0.48
CA SER A 103 -8.41 -1.45 -0.20
C SER A 103 -7.29 -1.18 0.79
N LEU A 104 -7.53 -0.34 1.81
CA LEU A 104 -6.55 -0.03 2.85
C LEU A 104 -6.22 -1.26 3.70
N VAL A 105 -7.24 -2.01 4.14
CA VAL A 105 -7.04 -3.25 4.92
C VAL A 105 -6.24 -4.27 4.11
N MET A 106 -6.59 -4.47 2.84
CA MET A 106 -5.89 -5.41 1.97
C MET A 106 -4.46 -4.96 1.69
N ALA A 107 -4.22 -3.65 1.50
CA ALA A 107 -2.88 -3.11 1.29
C ALA A 107 -2.02 -3.30 2.54
N PHE A 108 -2.61 -3.12 3.73
CA PHE A 108 -1.95 -3.36 5.00
C PHE A 108 -1.59 -4.84 5.18
N SER A 109 -2.55 -5.74 5.02
CA SER A 109 -2.31 -7.18 5.12
C SER A 109 -1.25 -7.65 4.13
N TYR A 110 -1.33 -7.20 2.86
CA TYR A 110 -0.34 -7.55 1.84
C TYR A 110 1.05 -6.98 2.16
N GLY A 111 1.13 -5.74 2.62
CA GLY A 111 2.38 -5.10 3.03
C GLY A 111 3.07 -5.82 4.20
N VAL A 112 2.31 -6.18 5.24
CA VAL A 112 2.83 -6.93 6.41
C VAL A 112 3.29 -8.33 6.01
N LEU A 113 2.48 -9.05 5.23
CA LEU A 113 2.83 -10.41 4.77
C LEU A 113 4.10 -10.40 3.92
N THR A 114 4.20 -9.46 2.99
CA THR A 114 5.38 -9.36 2.12
C THR A 114 6.64 -8.94 2.89
N ALA A 115 6.53 -8.11 3.93
CA ALA A 115 7.63 -7.79 4.84
C ALA A 115 8.13 -9.04 5.58
N ASN A 116 7.20 -9.81 6.14
CA ASN A 116 7.54 -11.03 6.88
C ASN A 116 8.20 -12.09 5.98
N ILE A 117 7.69 -12.29 4.77
CA ILE A 117 8.31 -13.20 3.78
C ILE A 117 9.74 -12.76 3.44
N ARG A 118 9.98 -11.45 3.30
CA ARG A 118 11.31 -10.93 3.02
C ARG A 118 12.27 -11.15 4.20
N ALA A 119 11.84 -10.82 5.42
CA ALA A 119 12.62 -11.07 6.64
C ALA A 119 12.99 -12.55 6.78
N ALA A 120 12.03 -13.46 6.53
CA ALA A 120 12.27 -14.90 6.54
C ALA A 120 13.27 -15.37 5.46
N ARG A 121 13.24 -14.77 4.26
CA ARG A 121 14.22 -15.06 3.20
C ARG A 121 15.61 -14.57 3.55
N GLU A 122 15.73 -13.38 4.12
CA GLU A 122 17.01 -12.81 4.52
C GLU A 122 17.64 -13.68 5.63
N LEU A 123 16.85 -14.11 6.62
CA LEU A 123 17.31 -15.00 7.68
C LEU A 123 17.82 -16.36 7.14
N LYS A 124 17.09 -16.96 6.18
CA LYS A 124 17.53 -18.19 5.49
C LYS A 124 18.84 -18.01 4.71
N ARG A 125 19.07 -16.83 4.11
CA ARG A 125 20.32 -16.52 3.41
C ARG A 125 21.49 -16.37 4.37
N PHE A 126 21.27 -15.71 5.51
CA PHE A 126 22.29 -15.60 6.57
C PHE A 126 22.70 -16.96 7.12
N GLN A 127 21.73 -17.85 7.39
CA GLN A 127 22.03 -19.23 7.83
C GLN A 127 22.91 -19.97 6.82
N ARG A 128 22.53 -19.98 5.53
CA ARG A 128 23.32 -20.61 4.46
C ARG A 128 24.73 -20.03 4.29
N SER A 129 24.92 -18.74 4.60
CA SER A 129 26.24 -18.10 4.54
C SER A 129 27.11 -18.43 5.75
N ASN A 130 26.53 -18.76 6.90
CA ASN A 130 27.27 -19.19 8.09
C ASN A 130 27.59 -20.69 8.07
N ASP A 131 26.80 -21.48 7.33
CA ASP A 131 26.98 -22.93 7.19
C ASP A 131 27.98 -23.32 6.07
N ALA A 132 28.50 -22.36 5.30
CA ALA A 132 29.45 -22.54 4.19
C ALA A 132 30.85 -22.03 4.57
#